data_AF-A0A3D1Q9H1-F1
#
_entry.id   AF-A0A3D1Q9H1-F1
#
_cell.length_a   1.000
_cell.length_b   1.000
_cell.length_c   1.000
_cell.angle_alpha   90.00
_cell.angle_beta   90.00
_cell.angle_gamma   90.00
#
_symmetry.space_group_name_H-M   'P 1'
#
loop_
_entity.id
_entity.type
_entity.pdbx_description
1 polymer ?
#
loop_
_entity_poly.entity_id
_entity_poly.type
_entity_poly.pdbx_seq_one_letter_code
_entity_poly.pdbx_strand_id
1 'polypeptide(L)' 'NLHLVKKAPECLEYVIIHELVHLLEKGHNDRFKAYMDSFYPDWRRVKAGLNNISP' A
#
# COMPACT_ATOMS: atom_id res chain seq x y z
N ASN A 1 -1.55 9.55 17.09
CA ASN A 1 -1.03 8.41 16.30
C ASN A 1 0.33 8.71 15.66
N LEU A 2 1.41 8.83 16.46
CA LEU A 2 2.79 9.08 15.98
C LEU A 2 3.54 7.81 15.53
N HIS A 3 2.91 6.66 15.67
CA HIS A 3 3.46 5.32 15.40
C HIS A 3 3.77 5.10 13.91
N LEU A 4 3.08 5.79 13.00
CA LEU A 4 3.29 5.70 11.55
C LEU A 4 4.52 6.48 11.08
N VAL A 5 4.91 7.55 11.79
CA VAL A 5 6.04 8.42 11.42
C VAL A 5 7.39 7.72 11.65
N LYS A 6 7.43 6.66 12.47
CA LYS A 6 8.63 5.84 12.71
C LYS A 6 8.77 4.67 11.73
N LYS A 7 7.80 4.43 10.85
CA LYS A 7 7.96 3.40 9.82
C LYS A 7 8.89 3.90 8.71
N ALA A 8 9.70 3.01 8.16
CA ALA A 8 10.61 3.33 7.06
C ALA A 8 9.85 4.05 5.92
N PRO A 9 10.47 5.01 5.21
CA PRO A 9 9.82 5.78 4.14
C PRO A 9 9.00 4.93 3.14
N GLU A 10 9.48 3.73 2.80
CA GLU A 10 8.80 2.75 1.95
C GLU A 10 7.38 2.40 2.44
N CYS A 11 7.16 2.36 3.75
CA CYS A 11 5.84 2.07 4.33
C CYS A 11 4.85 3.23 4.10
N LEU A 12 5.35 4.47 4.15
CA LEU A 12 4.51 5.65 3.92
C LEU A 12 4.12 5.76 2.45
N GLU A 13 5.08 5.54 1.54
CA GLU A 13 4.83 5.48 0.09
C GLU A 13 3.78 4.43 -0.25
N TYR A 14 3.91 3.22 0.31
CA TYR A 14 2.92 2.15 0.14
C TYR A 14 1.51 2.60 0.52
N VAL A 15 1.33 3.21 1.71
CA VAL A 15 0.01 3.65 2.17
C VAL A 15 -0.55 4.75 1.28
N ILE A 16 0.26 5.75 0.91
CA ILE A 16 -0.21 6.84 0.04
C ILE A 16 -0.67 6.29 -1.31
N ILE A 17 0.12 5.44 -1.95
CA ILE A 17 -0.24 4.86 -3.25
C ILE A 17 -1.48 3.97 -3.12
N HIS A 18 -1.58 3.17 -2.04
CA HIS A 18 -2.74 2.33 -1.76
C HIS A 18 -4.04 3.14 -1.72
N GLU A 19 -4.06 4.22 -0.94
CA GLU A 19 -5.25 5.09 -0.81
C GLU A 19 -5.57 5.82 -2.12
N LEU A 20 -4.56 6.20 -2.90
CA LEU A 20 -4.78 6.81 -4.22
C LEU A 20 -5.36 5.81 -5.22
N VAL A 21 -4.92 4.55 -5.20
CA VAL A 21 -5.50 3.49 -6.05
C VAL A 21 -6.96 3.24 -5.68
N HIS A 22 -7.37 3.45 -4.42
CA HIS A 22 -8.77 3.35 -4.03
C HIS A 22 -9.70 4.37 -4.70
N LEU A 23 -9.17 5.46 -5.25
CA LEU A 23 -9.92 6.38 -6.10
C LEU A 23 -10.26 5.77 -7.47
N LEU A 24 -9.47 4.81 -7.94
CA LEU A 24 -9.64 4.12 -9.23
C LEU A 24 -10.38 2.78 -9.08
N GLU A 25 -10.16 2.07 -7.98
CA GLU A 25 -10.76 0.78 -7.67
C GLU A 25 -10.99 0.62 -6.16
N LYS A 26 -12.25 0.50 -5.75
CA LYS A 26 -12.63 0.48 -4.34
C LYS A 26 -12.23 -0.83 -3.64
N GLY A 27 -12.27 -1.96 -4.35
CA GLY A 27 -11.91 -3.26 -3.78
C GLY A 27 -10.43 -3.58 -3.89
N HIS A 28 -9.98 -4.67 -3.27
CA HIS A 28 -8.61 -5.21 -3.44
C HIS A 28 -8.57 -6.40 -4.42
N ASN A 29 -9.37 -6.31 -5.49
CA ASN A 29 -9.48 -7.34 -6.53
C ASN A 29 -8.27 -7.31 -7.50
N ASP A 30 -8.31 -8.11 -8.57
CA ASP A 30 -7.18 -8.19 -9.50
C ASP A 30 -6.92 -6.88 -10.26
N ARG A 31 -7.95 -6.04 -10.45
CA ARG A 31 -7.79 -4.71 -11.03
C ARG A 31 -7.03 -3.77 -10.09
N PHE A 32 -7.32 -3.81 -8.80
CA PHE A 32 -6.54 -3.09 -7.78
C PHE A 32 -5.08 -3.52 -7.79
N LYS A 33 -4.83 -4.84 -7.78
CA LYS A 33 -3.47 -5.38 -7.84
C LYS A 33 -2.74 -4.95 -9.10
N ALA A 34 -3.40 -4.91 -10.26
CA ALA A 34 -2.82 -4.43 -11.51
C ALA A 34 -2.42 -2.94 -11.44
N TYR A 35 -3.22 -2.08 -10.80
CA TYR A 35 -2.83 -0.70 -10.55
C TYR A 35 -1.63 -0.61 -9.59
N MET A 36 -1.62 -1.37 -8.51
CA MET A 36 -0.48 -1.42 -7.59
C MET A 36 0.79 -1.95 -8.29
N ASP A 37 0.67 -2.94 -9.16
CA ASP A 37 1.79 -3.47 -9.97
C ASP A 37 2.35 -2.42 -10.93
N SER A 38 1.51 -1.51 -11.40
CA SER A 38 1.91 -0.43 -12.30
C SER A 38 2.54 0.76 -11.56
N PHE A 39 1.95 1.17 -10.43
CA PHE A 39 2.36 2.38 -9.71
C PHE A 39 3.42 2.12 -8.63
N TYR A 40 3.47 0.91 -8.09
CA TYR A 40 4.44 0.54 -7.05
C TYR A 40 4.83 -0.94 -7.13
N PRO A 41 5.63 -1.38 -8.13
CA PRO A 41 5.88 -2.80 -8.41
C PRO A 41 6.33 -3.66 -7.21
N ASP A 42 7.06 -3.07 -6.27
CA ASP A 42 7.59 -3.74 -5.06
C ASP A 42 6.60 -3.76 -3.88
N TRP A 43 5.35 -3.33 -4.07
CA TRP A 43 4.35 -3.20 -3.00
C TRP A 43 4.13 -4.51 -2.22
N ARG A 44 4.31 -5.67 -2.85
CA ARG A 44 4.18 -6.97 -2.18
C ARG A 44 5.27 -7.20 -1.14
N ARG A 45 6.52 -6.79 -1.43
CA ARG A 45 7.64 -6.85 -0.48
C ARG A 45 7.37 -5.95 0.72
N VAL A 46 6.97 -4.72 0.46
CA VAL A 46 6.65 -3.72 1.50
C VAL A 46 5.44 -4.18 2.33
N LYS A 47 4.38 -4.67 1.69
CA LYS A 47 3.19 -5.23 2.36
C LYS A 47 3.54 -6.41 3.27
N ALA A 48 4.39 -7.33 2.83
CA ALA A 48 4.82 -8.46 3.66
C ALA A 48 5.59 -8.02 4.93
N GLY A 49 6.40 -6.96 4.82
CA GLY A 49 7.06 -6.32 5.98
C GLY A 49 6.10 -5.52 6.86
N LEU A 50 4.89 -5.25 6.38
CA LEU A 50 3.87 -4.43 7.05
C LEU A 50 2.81 -5.23 7.81
N ASN A 51 2.90 -6.58 7.90
CA ASN A 51 1.96 -7.57 8.48
C ASN A 51 1.42 -7.28 9.91
N ASN A 52 0.83 -6.10 10.10
CA ASN A 52 0.06 -5.58 11.24
C ASN A 52 -0.61 -4.21 10.92
N ILE A 53 -0.62 -3.73 9.66
CA ILE A 53 -1.47 -2.61 9.25
C ILE A 53 -2.75 -3.18 8.61
N SER A 54 -3.75 -3.31 9.48
CA SER A 54 -5.19 -3.34 9.24
C SER A 54 -5.90 -4.70 8.96
N PRO A 55 -7.14 -4.85 9.50
CA PRO A 55 -8.00 -6.04 9.39
C PRO A 55 -8.66 -6.23 8.01
#